data_AF-A0A9E4AES8-F1
#
_entry.id   AF-A0A9E4AES8-F1
#
_cell.length_a   1.000
_cell.length_b   1.000
_cell.length_c   1.000
_cell.angle_alpha   90.00
_cell.angle_beta   90.00
_cell.angle_gamma   90.00
#
_symmetry.space_group_name_H-M   'P 1'
#
loop_
_entity.id
_entity.type
_entity.pdbx_description
1 polymer ?
#
loop_
_entity_poly.entity_id
_entity_poly.type
_entity_poly.pdbx_seq_one_letter_code
_entity_poly.pdbx_strand_id
1 'polypeptide(L)'
;MALYSQYISLDNHTVSWQNPTQKTKRRNLYHIPNEIQEKVLESFRLRKRVKDLLEYAKCAVEIAIEQDEQTAINWLDSVSYETDI
;
A
#
# COMPACT_ATOMS: atom_id res chain seq x y z
N MET A 1 -47.34 -12.33 -7.87
CA MET A 1 -46.36 -11.32 -7.43
C MET A 1 -46.08 -11.58 -5.96
N ALA A 2 -45.00 -12.31 -5.68
CA ALA A 2 -44.66 -12.89 -4.37
C ALA A 2 -44.35 -11.77 -3.34
N LEU A 3 -45.10 -11.66 -2.25
CA LEU A 3 -44.92 -12.31 -0.92
C LEU A 3 -43.75 -11.75 -0.11
N TYR A 4 -44.02 -11.34 1.14
CA TYR A 4 -43.22 -11.42 2.39
C TYR A 4 -43.80 -10.36 3.37
N SER A 5 -44.94 -10.63 4.02
CA SER A 5 -45.13 -11.51 5.18
C SER A 5 -44.20 -11.16 6.35
N GLN A 6 -44.83 -10.77 7.46
CA GLN A 6 -44.41 -10.94 8.86
C GLN A 6 -42.89 -11.08 9.09
N TYR A 7 -42.23 -10.06 9.63
CA TYR A 7 -40.92 -10.25 10.24
C TYR A 7 -41.11 -11.06 11.54
N ILE A 8 -40.87 -12.36 11.44
CA ILE A 8 -40.83 -13.29 12.56
C ILE A 8 -39.50 -13.07 13.29
N SER A 9 -39.60 -12.92 14.60
CA SER A 9 -38.49 -12.88 15.55
C SER A 9 -37.58 -14.10 15.45
N LEU A 10 -36.27 -13.87 15.54
CA LEU A 10 -35.27 -14.82 16.03
C LEU A 10 -34.28 -13.99 16.87
N ASP A 11 -34.47 -14.01 18.19
CA ASP A 11 -33.43 -14.24 19.21
C ASP A 11 -32.11 -13.45 19.02
N ASN A 12 -31.73 -12.43 19.81
CA ASN A 12 -31.84 -12.26 21.26
C ASN A 12 -31.62 -10.78 21.65
N HIS A 13 -32.53 -10.29 22.50
CA HIS A 13 -32.43 -9.17 23.44
C HIS A 13 -32.17 -7.72 22.95
N THR A 14 -33.28 -6.99 22.98
CA THR A 14 -33.48 -5.53 23.16
C THR A 14 -33.31 -4.61 21.94
N VAL A 15 -34.42 -4.39 21.26
CA VAL A 15 -34.72 -3.18 20.49
C VAL A 15 -34.99 -2.03 21.46
N SER A 16 -34.20 -0.96 21.41
CA SER A 16 -34.55 0.33 22.03
C SER A 16 -34.64 1.42 20.96
N TRP A 17 -35.77 2.11 20.91
CA TRP A 17 -35.99 3.24 20.02
C TRP A 17 -35.29 4.50 20.55
N GLN A 18 -34.27 5.00 19.85
CA GLN A 18 -33.67 6.31 20.14
C GLN A 18 -33.58 7.21 18.89
N ASN A 19 -34.28 8.33 19.04
CA ASN A 19 -34.40 9.61 18.30
C ASN A 19 -33.76 9.82 16.90
N PRO A 20 -34.50 10.39 15.91
CA PRO A 20 -34.03 10.59 14.52
C PRO A 20 -33.05 11.75 14.26
N THR A 21 -32.50 12.44 15.25
CA THR A 21 -31.78 13.73 15.04
C THR A 21 -30.34 13.78 15.54
N GLN A 22 -29.59 12.68 15.39
CA GLN A 22 -28.13 12.77 15.41
C GLN A 22 -27.58 12.11 14.14
N LYS A 23 -27.10 12.93 13.20
CA LYS A 23 -26.26 12.47 12.08
C LYS A 23 -24.97 11.90 12.67
N THR A 24 -25.01 10.65 13.07
CA THR A 24 -23.84 9.91 13.53
C THR A 24 -22.95 9.69 12.32
N LYS A 25 -21.78 10.35 12.33
CA LYS A 25 -20.69 10.09 11.38
C LYS A 25 -20.36 8.60 11.50
N ARG A 26 -20.84 7.79 10.54
CA ARG A 26 -20.53 6.36 10.47
C ARG A 26 -19.02 6.22 10.31
N ARG A 27 -18.31 6.01 11.43
CA ARG A 27 -16.95 5.50 11.41
C ARG A 27 -17.08 4.07 10.89
N ASN A 28 -16.77 3.89 9.61
CA ASN A 28 -16.59 2.56 9.04
C ASN A 28 -15.41 1.92 9.77
N LEU A 29 -15.70 1.01 10.72
CA LEU A 29 -14.71 0.30 11.50
C LEU A 29 -14.24 -0.92 10.71
N TYR A 30 -13.50 -0.70 9.63
CA TYR A 30 -12.80 -1.78 8.94
C TYR A 30 -11.46 -1.99 9.64
N HIS A 31 -11.30 -3.14 10.31
CA HIS A 31 -10.01 -3.58 10.83
C HIS A 31 -9.21 -4.17 9.66
N ILE A 32 -8.13 -3.50 9.26
CA ILE A 32 -7.19 -4.04 8.29
C ILE A 32 -6.18 -4.90 9.05
N PRO A 33 -6.09 -6.21 8.79
CA PRO A 33 -5.09 -7.08 9.42
C PRO A 33 -3.68 -6.53 9.25
N ASN A 34 -2.85 -6.65 10.29
CA ASN A 34 -1.46 -6.15 10.28
C ASN A 34 -0.67 -6.69 9.08
N GLU A 35 -0.87 -7.95 8.71
CA GLU A 35 -0.21 -8.56 7.55
C GLU A 35 -0.53 -7.82 6.23
N ILE A 36 -1.77 -7.36 6.05
CA ILE A 36 -2.14 -6.59 4.85
C ILE A 36 -1.44 -5.22 4.88
N GLN A 37 -1.38 -4.57 6.04
CA GLN A 37 -0.68 -3.29 6.18
C GLN A 37 0.81 -3.44 5.87
N GLU A 38 1.46 -4.47 6.40
CA GLU A 38 2.86 -4.79 6.15
C GLU A 38 3.13 -5.07 4.66
N LYS A 39 2.30 -5.90 4.01
CA LYS A 39 2.44 -6.18 2.58
C LYS A 39 2.24 -4.94 1.72
N VAL A 40 1.31 -4.06 2.09
CA VAL A 40 1.08 -2.79 1.38
C VAL A 40 2.31 -1.90 1.51
N LEU A 41 2.84 -1.72 2.73
CA LEU A 41 4.06 -0.93 2.97
C LEU A 41 5.26 -1.52 2.22
N GLU A 42 5.43 -2.84 2.27
CA GLU A 42 6.51 -3.52 1.56
C GLU A 42 6.39 -3.33 0.04
N SER A 43 5.19 -3.40 -0.51
CA SER A 43 4.97 -3.12 -1.93
C SER A 43 5.39 -1.70 -2.31
N PHE A 44 5.21 -0.70 -1.44
CA PHE A 44 5.68 0.66 -1.68
C PHE A 44 7.20 0.75 -1.64
N ARG A 45 7.84 0.07 -0.68
CA ARG A 45 9.31 -0.01 -0.58
C ARG A 45 9.92 -0.64 -1.82
N LEU A 46 9.38 -1.77 -2.27
CA LEU A 46 9.83 -2.47 -3.47
C LEU A 46 9.65 -1.60 -4.72
N ARG A 47 8.49 -0.94 -4.89
CA ARG A 47 8.27 0.00 -6.00
C ARG A 47 9.29 1.14 -6.01
N LYS A 48 9.64 1.67 -4.85
CA LYS A 48 10.68 2.70 -4.73
C LYS A 48 12.03 2.14 -5.15
N ARG A 49 12.43 0.99 -4.59
CA ARG A 49 13.71 0.35 -4.90
C ARG A 49 13.88 0.05 -6.39
N VAL A 50 12.82 -0.45 -7.06
CA VAL A 50 12.85 -0.71 -8.51
C VAL A 50 13.06 0.57 -9.31
N LYS A 51 12.44 1.70 -8.91
CA LYS A 51 12.66 2.99 -9.57
C LYS A 51 14.09 3.47 -9.40
N ASP A 52 14.63 3.37 -8.19
CA ASP A 52 16.01 3.78 -7.90
C ASP A 52 17.00 2.95 -8.74
N LEU A 53 16.83 1.62 -8.79
CA LEU A 53 17.64 0.73 -9.61
C LEU A 53 17.57 1.06 -11.11
N LEU A 54 16.39 1.42 -11.61
CA LEU A 54 16.23 1.78 -13.02
C LEU A 54 16.96 3.10 -13.34
N GLU A 55 16.89 4.08 -12.43
CA GLU A 55 17.63 5.33 -12.61
C GLU A 55 19.14 5.09 -12.56
N TYR A 56 19.62 4.21 -11.67
CA TYR A 56 21.03 3.85 -11.63
C TYR A 56 21.49 3.17 -12.93
N ALA A 57 20.70 2.23 -13.45
CA ALA A 57 21.02 1.58 -14.73
C ALA A 57 21.07 2.60 -15.88
N LYS A 58 20.14 3.55 -15.91
CA LYS A 58 20.11 4.63 -16.90
C LYS A 58 21.36 5.52 -16.80
N CYS A 59 21.69 6.02 -15.61
CA CYS A 59 22.87 6.88 -15.42
C CYS A 59 24.18 6.14 -15.72
N ALA A 60 24.29 4.86 -15.37
CA ALA A 60 25.47 4.07 -15.73
C ALA A 60 25.66 3.99 -17.24
N VAL A 61 24.58 3.81 -18.01
CA VAL A 61 24.62 3.83 -19.47
C VAL A 61 25.00 5.21 -20.00
N GLU A 62 24.46 6.29 -19.44
CA GLU A 62 24.84 7.67 -19.79
C GLU A 62 26.34 7.90 -19.57
N ILE A 63 26.88 7.50 -18.41
CA ILE A 63 28.31 7.61 -18.10
C ILE A 63 29.16 6.77 -19.07
N ALA A 64 28.74 5.56 -19.41
CA ALA A 64 29.46 4.70 -20.34
C ALA A 64 29.52 5.29 -21.76
N ILE A 65 28.46 5.99 -22.19
CA ILE A 65 28.40 6.68 -23.48
C ILE A 65 29.27 7.95 -23.47
N GLU A 66 29.22 8.73 -22.39
CA GLU A 66 29.90 10.03 -22.31
C GLU A 66 31.39 9.91 -21.99
N GLN A 67 31.79 8.88 -21.24
CA GLN A 67 33.15 8.68 -20.76
C GLN A 67 33.69 7.32 -21.23
N ASP A 68 33.43 6.27 -20.47
CA ASP A 68 33.83 4.90 -20.77
C ASP A 68 33.14 3.90 -19.81
N GLU A 69 33.17 2.63 -20.19
CA GLU A 69 32.56 1.54 -19.43
C GLU A 69 33.14 1.37 -18.01
N GLN A 70 34.45 1.55 -17.84
CA GLN A 70 35.09 1.37 -16.53
C GLN A 70 34.66 2.48 -15.56
N THR A 71 34.54 3.71 -16.03
CA THR A 71 34.02 4.82 -15.24
C THR A 71 32.57 4.59 -14.80
N ALA A 72 31.73 4.02 -15.68
CA ALA A 72 30.36 3.65 -15.33
C ALA A 72 30.28 2.54 -14.27
N ILE A 73 31.14 1.52 -14.36
CA ILE A 73 31.23 0.43 -13.37
C ILE A 73 31.66 0.98 -12.01
N ASN A 74 32.72 1.80 -11.98
CA ASN A 74 33.20 2.41 -10.73
C ASN A 74 32.11 3.27 -10.07
N TRP A 75 31.31 3.98 -10.87
CA TRP A 75 30.18 4.75 -10.38
C TRP A 75 29.06 3.84 -9.83
N LEU A 76 28.68 2.77 -10.55
CA LEU A 76 27.70 1.78 -10.09
C LEU A 76 28.11 1.16 -8.75
N ASP A 77 29.38 0.81 -8.61
CA ASP A 77 29.92 0.29 -7.36
C ASP A 77 29.75 1.31 -6.25
N SER A 78 30.09 2.59 -6.47
CA SER A 78 29.95 3.65 -5.46
C SER A 78 28.51 3.83 -4.95
N VAL A 79 27.51 3.77 -5.83
CA VAL A 79 26.09 3.93 -5.45
C VAL A 79 25.49 2.65 -4.86
N SER A 80 26.08 1.49 -5.14
CA SER A 80 25.64 0.22 -4.57
C SER A 80 25.93 0.13 -3.06
N TYR A 81 27.08 0.63 -2.60
CA TYR A 81 27.46 0.64 -1.18
C TYR A 81 26.64 1.62 -0.33
N GLU A 82 26.00 2.62 -0.94
CA GLU A 82 25.17 3.59 -0.24
C GLU A 82 23.78 3.05 0.16
N THR A 83 23.33 1.92 -0.42
CA THR A 83 21.98 1.38 -0.18
C THR A 83 21.89 0.20 0.81
N ASP A 84 23.00 -0.18 1.43
CA ASP A 84 23.08 -1.24 2.47
C ASP A 84 23.15 -0.71 3.92
N ILE A 85 22.82 0.58 4.16
CA ILE A 85 22.77 1.22 5.49
C ILE A 85 21.34 1.53 5.93
#